data_AF-A0A2P9GMF2-F1
#
_entry.id   AF-A0A2P9GMF2-F1
#
_cell.length_a   1.000
_cell.length_b   1.000
_cell.length_c   1.000
_cell.angle_alpha   90.00
_cell.angle_beta   90.00
_cell.angle_gamma   90.00
#
_symmetry.space_group_name_H-M   'P 1'
#
loop_
_entity.id
_entity.type
_entity.pdbx_description
1 polymer ?
#
loop_
_entity_poly.entity_id
_entity_poly.type
_entity_poly.pdbx_seq_one_letter_code
_entity_poly.pdbx_strand_id
1 'polypeptide(L)' 'MHDIGVTLLSTYMKNTHNFHKLAKDGTSIDEMINCIYAFIKYYDTLKNDLYKEHKTIFTGRVKNTQ' A
#
# COMPACT_ATOMS: atom_id res chain seq x y z
N MET A 1 -11.01 2.94 7.99
CA MET A 1 -9.69 2.99 8.66
C MET A 1 -9.22 1.63 9.19
N HIS A 2 -9.99 0.92 10.04
CA HIS A 2 -9.56 -0.38 10.58
C HIS A 2 -9.31 -1.43 9.47
N ASP A 3 -10.22 -1.55 8.51
CA ASP A 3 -10.10 -2.51 7.39
C ASP A 3 -8.94 -2.17 6.44
N ILE A 4 -8.64 -0.88 6.27
CA ILE A 4 -7.54 -0.41 5.42
C ILE A 4 -6.20 -0.71 6.08
N GLY A 5 -6.08 -0.51 7.40
CA GLY A 5 -4.88 -0.88 8.16
C GLY A 5 -4.58 -2.38 8.11
N VAL A 6 -5.62 -3.22 8.25
CA VAL A 6 -5.49 -4.69 8.12
C VAL A 6 -5.08 -5.09 6.70
N THR A 7 -5.70 -4.50 5.69
CA THR A 7 -5.36 -4.75 4.27
C THR A 7 -3.93 -4.33 3.95
N LEU A 8 -3.50 -3.20 4.51
CA LEU A 8 -2.14 -2.68 4.35
C LEU A 8 -1.09 -3.61 4.97
N LEU A 9 -1.35 -4.08 6.19
CA LEU A 9 -0.45 -5.00 6.90
C LEU A 9 -0.35 -6.35 6.17
N SER A 10 -1.48 -6.90 5.73
CA SER A 10 -1.50 -8.15 4.95
C SER A 10 -0.71 -8.00 3.63
N THR A 11 -0.89 -6.89 2.94
CA THR A 11 -0.16 -6.59 1.70
C THR A 11 1.33 -6.43 1.95
N TYR A 12 1.71 -5.71 3.01
CA TYR A 12 3.12 -5.56 3.40
C TYR A 12 3.76 -6.93 3.71
N MET A 13 3.11 -7.76 4.51
CA MET A 13 3.60 -9.11 4.83
C MET A 13 3.79 -9.98 3.58
N LYS A 14 2.82 -9.96 2.66
CA LYS A 14 2.90 -10.68 1.39
C LYS A 14 4.07 -10.19 0.53
N ASN A 15 4.26 -8.88 0.45
CA ASN A 15 5.33 -8.26 -0.33
C ASN A 15 6.71 -8.62 0.24
N THR A 16 6.89 -8.51 1.56
CA THR A 16 8.12 -8.92 2.25
C THR A 16 8.43 -10.40 2.05
N HIS A 17 7.42 -11.26 2.15
CA HIS A 17 7.58 -12.69 1.90
C HIS A 17 8.03 -12.98 0.46
N ASN A 18 7.40 -12.34 -0.53
CA ASN A 18 7.76 -12.50 -1.94
C ASN A 18 9.20 -12.03 -2.21
N PHE A 19 9.58 -10.88 -1.68
CA PHE A 19 10.94 -10.36 -1.84
C PHE A 19 11.98 -11.29 -1.20
N HIS A 20 11.72 -11.78 0.01
CA HIS A 20 12.59 -12.73 0.68
C HIS A 20 12.75 -14.03 -0.12
N LYS A 21 11.66 -14.54 -0.71
CA LYS A 21 11.71 -15.70 -1.59
C LYS A 21 12.59 -15.43 -2.82
N LEU A 22 12.42 -14.29 -3.49
CA LEU A 22 13.26 -13.90 -4.63
C LEU A 22 14.75 -13.79 -4.25
N ALA A 23 15.06 -13.21 -3.08
CA ALA A 23 16.43 -13.13 -2.60
C ALA A 23 17.02 -14.52 -2.32
N LYS A 24 16.23 -15.43 -1.74
CA LYS A 24 16.64 -16.80 -1.41
C LYS A 24 16.83 -17.68 -2.64
N ASP A 25 15.95 -17.53 -3.63
CA ASP A 25 15.96 -18.34 -4.85
C ASP A 25 17.07 -17.91 -5.84
N GLY A 26 17.84 -16.87 -5.49
CA GLY A 26 18.93 -16.37 -6.34
C GLY A 26 18.42 -15.77 -7.66
N THR A 27 17.19 -15.26 -7.67
CA THR A 27 16.58 -14.64 -8.86
C THR A 27 17.37 -13.42 -9.34
N SER A 28 17.12 -13.02 -10.59
CA SER A 28 17.87 -11.94 -11.22
C SER A 28 17.67 -10.59 -10.50
N ILE A 29 18.69 -9.73 -10.59
CA ILE A 29 18.61 -8.36 -10.06
C ILE A 29 17.44 -7.60 -10.71
N ASP A 30 17.17 -7.83 -11.99
CA ASP A 30 16.05 -7.21 -12.71
C ASP A 30 14.69 -7.60 -12.12
N GLU A 31 14.50 -8.87 -11.75
CA GLU A 31 13.27 -9.31 -11.09
C GLU A 31 13.11 -8.68 -9.69
N MET A 32 14.21 -8.54 -8.94
CA MET A 32 14.18 -7.86 -7.64
C MET A 32 13.84 -6.37 -7.79
N ILE A 33 14.41 -5.69 -8.79
CA ILE A 33 14.10 -4.29 -9.12
C ILE A 33 12.63 -4.14 -9.50
N ASN A 34 12.12 -5.01 -10.39
CA ASN A 34 10.71 -5.00 -10.80
C ASN A 34 9.76 -5.23 -9.62
N CYS A 35 10.13 -6.12 -8.69
CA CYS A 35 9.37 -6.37 -7.46
C CYS A 35 9.28 -5.10 -6.60
N ILE A 36 10.39 -4.39 -6.40
CA ILE A 36 10.44 -3.12 -5.66
C ILE A 36 9.59 -2.04 -6.33
N TYR A 37 9.69 -1.88 -7.65
CA TYR A 37 8.88 -0.90 -8.40
C TYR A 37 7.38 -1.19 -8.28
N ALA A 38 6.97 -2.46 -8.34
CA ALA A 38 5.58 -2.84 -8.14
C ALA A 38 5.07 -2.43 -6.75
N PHE A 39 5.89 -2.58 -5.71
CA PHE A 39 5.54 -2.14 -4.35
C PHE A 39 5.40 -0.63 -4.25
N ILE A 40 6.37 0.14 -4.76
CA ILE A 40 6.32 1.61 -4.73
C ILE A 40 5.03 2.11 -5.40
N LYS A 41 4.70 1.57 -6.58
CA LYS A 41 3.48 1.95 -7.32
C LYS A 41 2.20 1.65 -6.54
N TYR A 42 2.15 0.50 -5.86
CA TYR A 42 1.00 0.15 -5.01
C TYR A 42 0.81 1.16 -3.87
N TYR A 43 1.89 1.49 -3.13
CA TYR A 43 1.81 2.42 -2.01
C TYR A 43 1.47 3.85 -2.44
N ASP A 44 1.96 4.31 -3.59
CA ASP A 44 1.61 5.62 -4.11
C ASP A 44 0.12 5.73 -4.49
N THR A 45 -0.44 4.67 -5.08
CA THR A 45 -1.88 4.60 -5.38
C THR A 45 -2.69 4.64 -4.09
N LEU A 46 -2.32 3.81 -3.10
CA LEU A 46 -2.99 3.74 -1.82
C LEU A 46 -2.95 5.07 -1.06
N LYS A 47 -1.82 5.79 -1.08
CA LYS A 47 -1.68 7.11 -0.46
C LYS A 47 -2.71 8.10 -0.99
N ASN A 48 -2.91 8.10 -2.31
CA ASN A 48 -3.88 8.98 -2.96
C ASN A 48 -5.32 8.63 -2.59
N ASP A 49 -5.66 7.35 -2.51
CA ASP A 49 -7.01 6.90 -2.15
C ASP A 49 -7.32 7.19 -0.68
N LEU A 50 -6.36 6.94 0.22
CA LEU A 50 -6.45 7.31 1.63
C LEU A 50 -6.67 8.81 1.82
N TYR A 51 -5.93 9.64 1.08
CA TYR A 51 -6.09 11.09 1.14
C TYR A 51 -7.50 11.52 0.72
N LYS A 52 -8.04 10.95 -0.38
CA LYS A 52 -9.40 11.25 -0.86
C LYS A 52 -10.47 10.83 0.13
N GLU A 53 -10.34 9.64 0.72
CA GLU A 53 -11.29 9.15 1.73
C GLU A 53 -11.29 10.06 2.97
N HIS A 54 -10.10 10.38 3.50
CA HIS A 54 -9.96 11.26 4.66
C HIS A 54 -10.51 12.66 4.39
N LYS A 55 -10.21 13.24 3.21
CA LYS A 55 -10.75 14.53 2.78
C LYS A 55 -12.28 14.50 2.73
N THR A 56 -12.86 13.44 2.17
CA THR A 56 -14.32 13.27 2.07
C THR A 56 -14.98 13.20 3.44
N ILE A 57 -14.45 12.40 4.36
CA ILE A 57 -14.96 12.29 5.74
C ILE A 57 -14.87 13.64 6.45
N PHE A 58 -13.72 14.32 6.33
CA PHE A 58 -13.52 15.62 6.96
C PHE A 58 -14.49 16.67 6.44
N THR A 59 -14.63 16.82 5.12
CA THR A 59 -15.60 17.76 4.52
C THR A 59 -17.04 17.41 4.90
N GLY A 60 -17.41 16.13 4.94
CA GLY A 60 -18.74 15.69 5.39
C GLY A 60 -19.03 16.07 6.84
N ARG A 61 -18.04 15.91 7.74
CA ARG A 61 -18.15 16.33 9.14
C ARG A 61 -18.34 17.83 9.26
N VAL A 62 -17.52 18.65 8.58
CA VAL A 62 -17.64 20.12 8.61
C VAL A 62 -19.03 20.59 8.17
N LYS A 63 -19.60 19.99 7.12
CA LYS A 63 -20.95 20.34 6.63
C LYS A 63 -22.06 19.96 7.61
N ASN A 64 -21.90 18.88 8.37
CA ASN A 64 -22.90 18.41 9.33
C ASN A 64 -22.83 19.12 10.70
N THR A 65 -21.83 19.99 10.92
CA THR A 65 -21.72 20.82 12.13
C THR A 65 -22.39 22.19 11.98
N GLN A 66 -22.91 22.51 10.79
CA GLN A 66 -23.54 23.78 10.42
C GLN A 66 -25.07 23.65 10.43
#